data_AF-A0A1W7CSS5-F1
#
_entry.id   AF-A0A1W7CSS5-F1
#
_cell.length_a   1.000
_cell.length_b   1.000
_cell.length_c   1.000
_cell.angle_alpha   90.00
_cell.angle_beta   90.00
_cell.angle_gamma   90.00
#
_symmetry.space_group_name_H-M   'P 1'
#
loop_
_entity.id
_entity.type
_entity.pdbx_description
1 polymer ?
#
loop_
_entity_poly.entity_id
_entity_poly.type
_entity_poly.pdbx_seq_one_letter_code
_entity_poly.pdbx_strand_id
1 'polypeptide(L)'
;MLLSLVLACLLGAPPTASAAELPAGKTRFAVAVGGLAAGSTTNWVRLGQYTFATDGTVTERHWHWTQRRREARSSTGVQATGCPTRSCTVRTAYGYQSSAAPQSLTGDWTVDAGILRITWDNGQGWEEWNVATAADGALATLAFRRSGFGATHGFGYGSNAAWSARASTATVAAADHDAFNHDYFLWKVSAENDRPHIDSGSGRPFWMRDWTACGGGRCLAGRTASNTDYYVTPANTATGHRRDTLWHWRTALADGRGEHCYTGNSHVKPMIQIIDDDGTFHGWVGVEASLNQTVPAEGRLGDDIGVFRIAAH
;
A
#
# COMPACT_ATOMS: atom_id res chain seq x y z
N MET A 1 -53.42 37.39 -48.50
CA MET A 1 -52.30 36.42 -48.52
C MET A 1 -51.30 36.85 -47.44
N LEU A 2 -51.36 36.23 -46.25
CA LEU A 2 -50.31 36.37 -45.24
C LEU A 2 -49.50 35.08 -45.24
N LEU A 3 -48.20 35.19 -45.50
CA LEU A 3 -47.25 34.09 -45.51
C LEU A 3 -46.56 34.07 -44.15
N SER A 4 -46.96 33.15 -43.27
CA SER A 4 -46.33 32.94 -41.97
C SER A 4 -45.03 32.14 -42.15
N LEU A 5 -43.90 32.81 -41.95
CA LEU A 5 -42.57 32.21 -41.96
C LEU A 5 -42.33 31.51 -40.61
N VAL A 6 -42.41 30.18 -40.58
CA VAL A 6 -42.05 29.38 -39.40
C VAL A 6 -40.53 29.21 -39.38
N LEU A 7 -39.85 30.00 -38.56
CA LEU A 7 -38.41 29.88 -38.30
C LEU A 7 -38.19 28.74 -37.30
N ALA A 8 -37.90 27.54 -37.78
CA ALA A 8 -37.53 26.41 -36.96
C ALA A 8 -36.11 26.60 -36.43
N CYS A 9 -35.98 27.04 -35.17
CA CYS A 9 -34.72 26.98 -34.43
C CYS A 9 -34.30 25.51 -34.27
N LEU A 10 -33.38 25.06 -35.11
CA LEU A 10 -32.58 23.85 -34.89
C LEU A 10 -31.69 24.08 -33.66
N LEU A 11 -32.25 23.87 -32.47
CA LEU A 11 -31.48 23.75 -31.24
C LEU A 11 -30.62 22.48 -31.37
N GLY A 12 -29.35 22.66 -31.74
CA GLY A 12 -28.37 21.58 -31.73
C GLY A 12 -28.33 20.96 -30.34
N ALA A 13 -28.56 19.64 -30.26
CA ALA A 13 -28.42 18.91 -29.01
C ALA A 13 -26.99 19.16 -28.48
N PRO A 14 -26.83 19.48 -27.18
CA PRO A 14 -25.51 19.62 -26.60
C PRO A 14 -24.75 18.31 -26.82
N PRO A 15 -23.46 18.36 -27.17
CA PRO A 15 -22.66 17.16 -27.35
C PRO A 15 -22.75 16.31 -26.07
N THR A 16 -23.18 15.05 -26.20
CA THR A 16 -23.15 14.11 -25.10
C THR A 16 -21.69 13.87 -24.74
N ALA A 17 -21.28 14.34 -23.56
CA ALA A 17 -19.96 14.06 -23.03
C ALA A 17 -19.78 12.53 -22.99
N SER A 18 -18.79 12.02 -23.73
CA SER A 18 -18.44 10.60 -23.71
C SER A 18 -17.79 10.29 -22.38
N ALA A 19 -18.28 9.27 -21.69
CA ALA A 19 -17.66 8.78 -20.45
C ALA A 19 -16.22 8.33 -20.75
N ALA A 20 -15.26 8.83 -19.96
CA ALA A 20 -13.87 8.42 -20.08
C ALA A 20 -13.73 6.93 -19.77
N GLU A 21 -12.99 6.20 -20.60
CA GLU A 21 -12.70 4.78 -20.40
C GLU A 21 -11.75 4.60 -19.21
N LEU A 22 -12.26 3.99 -18.13
CA LEU A 22 -11.51 3.78 -16.89
C LEU A 22 -10.20 3.01 -17.13
N PRO A 23 -9.14 3.23 -16.32
CA PRO A 23 -7.88 2.51 -16.47
C PRO A 23 -8.09 0.99 -16.36
N ALA A 24 -7.96 0.29 -17.50
CA ALA A 24 -8.29 -1.13 -17.64
C ALA A 24 -9.68 -1.51 -17.08
N GLY A 25 -10.67 -0.61 -17.19
CA GLY A 25 -12.03 -0.83 -16.74
C GLY A 25 -12.23 -0.85 -15.21
N LYS A 26 -11.23 -0.41 -14.42
CA LYS A 26 -11.29 -0.46 -12.94
C LYS A 26 -11.44 0.94 -12.33
N THR A 27 -12.24 1.03 -11.26
CA THR A 27 -12.51 2.30 -10.57
C THR A 27 -11.63 2.56 -9.35
N ARG A 28 -11.08 1.53 -8.71
CA ARG A 28 -10.42 1.66 -7.40
C ARG A 28 -9.06 0.99 -7.40
N PHE A 29 -8.00 1.74 -7.07
CA PHE A 29 -6.63 1.24 -7.06
C PHE A 29 -5.98 1.39 -5.69
N ALA A 30 -5.52 0.28 -5.13
CA ALA A 30 -4.62 0.30 -3.98
C ALA A 30 -3.21 0.57 -4.49
N VAL A 31 -2.51 1.56 -3.93
CA VAL A 31 -1.19 1.97 -4.43
C VAL A 31 -0.18 2.18 -3.31
N ALA A 32 1.09 1.91 -3.62
CA ALA A 32 2.24 2.33 -2.84
C ALA A 32 3.16 3.16 -3.72
N VAL A 33 3.60 4.33 -3.25
CA VAL A 33 4.45 5.27 -3.99
C VAL A 33 5.61 5.70 -3.08
N GLY A 34 6.82 5.78 -3.62
CA GLY A 34 8.01 6.17 -2.87
C GLY A 34 8.91 7.15 -3.63
N GLY A 35 9.29 8.22 -2.95
CA GLY A 35 10.44 9.05 -3.33
C GLY A 35 11.69 8.52 -2.63
N LEU A 36 12.40 7.62 -3.31
CA LEU A 36 13.54 6.89 -2.78
C LEU A 36 14.80 7.25 -3.58
N ALA A 37 15.82 7.72 -2.88
CA ALA A 37 17.13 8.02 -3.46
C ALA A 37 18.22 7.50 -2.52
N ALA A 38 19.15 6.69 -3.07
CA ALA A 38 20.23 6.06 -2.30
C ALA A 38 20.97 7.06 -1.41
N GLY A 39 21.45 8.17 -1.97
CA GLY A 39 22.20 9.21 -1.22
C GLY A 39 21.36 10.14 -0.33
N SER A 40 20.08 9.86 -0.11
CA SER A 40 19.16 10.71 0.65
C SER A 40 18.77 10.07 1.97
N THR A 41 18.72 10.87 3.03
CA THR A 41 18.04 10.51 4.30
C THR A 41 16.74 11.28 4.45
N THR A 42 16.14 11.73 3.35
CA THR A 42 14.86 12.44 3.37
C THR A 42 13.84 11.74 2.49
N ASN A 43 13.97 10.42 2.34
CA ASN A 43 13.06 9.61 1.58
C ASN A 43 11.66 9.66 2.20
N TRP A 44 10.67 9.32 1.39
CA TRP A 44 9.28 9.31 1.80
C TRP A 44 8.51 8.23 1.05
N VAL A 45 7.43 7.76 1.68
CA VAL A 45 6.53 6.76 1.12
C VAL A 45 5.08 7.14 1.39
N ARG A 46 4.21 6.75 0.48
CA ARG A 46 2.77 6.98 0.50
C ARG A 46 2.05 5.67 0.20
N LEU A 47 1.09 5.32 1.05
CA LEU A 47 0.15 4.22 0.80
C LEU A 47 -1.21 4.86 0.50
N GLY A 48 -1.76 4.59 -0.66
CA GLY A 48 -2.89 5.34 -1.21
C GLY A 48 -4.03 4.47 -1.72
N GLN A 49 -5.19 5.10 -1.81
CA GLN A 49 -6.42 4.59 -2.41
C GLN A 49 -6.83 5.57 -3.51
N TYR A 50 -6.72 5.19 -4.77
CA TYR A 50 -7.20 6.00 -5.90
C TYR A 50 -8.61 5.58 -6.28
N THR A 51 -9.49 6.55 -6.48
CA THR A 51 -10.85 6.31 -6.99
C THR A 51 -11.05 7.15 -8.24
N PHE A 52 -11.17 6.49 -9.38
CA PHE A 52 -11.38 7.08 -10.70
C PHE A 52 -12.88 7.18 -11.01
N ALA A 53 -13.28 8.30 -11.57
CA ALA A 53 -14.63 8.53 -12.06
C ALA A 53 -14.63 8.64 -13.59
N THR A 54 -15.76 8.30 -14.21
CA THR A 54 -15.94 8.31 -15.68
C THR A 54 -16.05 9.70 -16.27
N ASP A 55 -16.04 10.75 -15.45
CA ASP A 55 -15.97 12.15 -15.88
C ASP A 55 -14.53 12.66 -16.09
N GLY A 56 -13.53 11.79 -15.91
CA GLY A 56 -12.12 12.14 -16.05
C GLY A 56 -11.45 12.60 -14.74
N THR A 57 -12.18 12.59 -13.62
CA THR A 57 -11.63 12.97 -12.31
C THR A 57 -11.13 11.75 -11.52
N VAL A 58 -10.17 11.99 -10.63
CA VAL A 58 -9.62 11.01 -9.70
C VAL A 58 -9.45 11.63 -8.32
N THR A 59 -9.72 10.82 -7.30
CA THR A 59 -9.44 11.18 -5.90
C THR A 59 -8.45 10.21 -5.30
N GLU A 60 -7.54 10.71 -4.47
CA GLU A 60 -6.68 9.90 -3.62
C GLU A 60 -7.06 10.10 -2.16
N ARG A 61 -7.06 9.01 -1.39
CA ARG A 61 -6.90 9.05 0.07
C ARG A 61 -5.61 8.33 0.43
N HIS A 62 -4.72 8.97 1.18
CA HIS A 62 -3.42 8.39 1.46
C HIS A 62 -2.89 8.64 2.87
N TRP A 63 -1.93 7.80 3.24
CA TRP A 63 -1.14 7.90 4.45
C TRP A 63 0.33 8.00 4.07
N HIS A 64 1.06 8.85 4.76
CA HIS A 64 2.41 9.26 4.37
C HIS A 64 3.38 9.10 5.53
N TRP A 65 4.57 8.61 5.21
CA TRP A 65 5.72 8.57 6.12
C TRP A 65 6.93 9.20 5.44
N THR A 66 7.77 9.89 6.22
CA THR A 66 9.03 10.44 5.71
C THR A 66 10.13 10.36 6.76
N GLN A 67 11.34 10.08 6.31
CA GLN A 67 12.53 10.16 7.16
C GLN A 67 12.74 11.58 7.71
N ARG A 68 12.17 12.63 7.10
CA ARG A 68 12.26 14.00 7.65
C ARG A 68 11.61 14.11 9.02
N ARG A 69 10.50 13.40 9.25
CA ARG A 69 9.69 13.41 10.47
C ARG A 69 9.71 12.02 11.11
N ARG A 70 10.60 11.84 12.08
CA ARG A 70 10.83 10.57 12.77
C ARG A 70 9.82 10.37 13.89
N GLU A 71 8.81 9.54 13.66
CA GLU A 71 7.74 9.28 14.63
C GLU A 71 7.73 7.83 15.09
N ALA A 72 7.56 7.65 16.41
CA ALA A 72 7.54 6.34 17.03
C ALA A 72 6.38 5.49 16.52
N ARG A 73 6.63 4.18 16.38
CA ARG A 73 5.61 3.20 15.98
C ARG A 73 4.36 3.31 16.86
N SER A 74 3.20 3.17 16.24
CA SER A 74 1.90 3.23 16.91
C SER A 74 1.30 1.84 17.10
N SER A 75 0.38 1.71 18.05
CA SER A 75 -0.38 0.48 18.27
C SER A 75 -1.50 0.34 17.24
N THR A 76 -1.76 -0.88 16.76
CA THR A 76 -2.99 -1.19 16.04
C THR A 76 -4.16 -1.45 16.99
N GLY A 77 -3.90 -1.64 18.29
CA GLY A 77 -4.90 -2.09 19.26
C GLY A 77 -5.28 -3.58 19.12
N VAL A 78 -4.63 -4.31 18.22
CA VAL A 78 -4.80 -5.77 18.07
C VAL A 78 -3.75 -6.50 18.89
N GLN A 79 -4.20 -7.39 19.77
CA GLN A 79 -3.34 -8.25 20.58
C GLN A 79 -3.24 -9.64 19.93
N ALA A 80 -2.01 -10.15 19.81
CA ALA A 80 -1.71 -11.48 19.28
C ALA A 80 -1.95 -12.61 20.31
N THR A 81 -3.11 -12.61 20.98
CA THR A 81 -3.46 -13.62 21.98
C THR A 81 -3.70 -14.98 21.32
N GLY A 82 -3.15 -16.05 21.90
CA GLY A 82 -3.32 -17.43 21.40
C GLY A 82 -2.62 -17.70 20.06
N CYS A 83 -1.68 -16.83 19.67
CA CYS A 83 -0.84 -17.04 18.50
C CYS A 83 0.34 -17.96 18.80
N PRO A 84 0.95 -18.61 17.79
CA PRO A 84 2.20 -19.39 17.96
C PRO A 84 3.42 -18.50 18.27
N THR A 85 3.31 -17.20 17.99
CA THR A 85 4.29 -16.16 18.33
C THR A 85 4.06 -15.62 19.75
N ARG A 86 4.91 -14.69 20.21
CA ARG A 86 4.66 -14.02 21.49
C ARG A 86 3.37 -13.20 21.45
N SER A 87 2.69 -13.13 22.59
CA SER A 87 1.45 -12.36 22.73
C SER A 87 1.78 -10.88 22.88
N CYS A 88 1.86 -10.19 21.74
CA CYS A 88 2.22 -8.79 21.65
C CYS A 88 1.08 -7.96 21.08
N THR A 89 1.00 -6.70 21.52
CA THR A 89 0.17 -5.71 20.84
C THR A 89 0.86 -5.31 19.55
N VAL A 90 0.22 -5.59 18.42
CA VAL A 90 0.80 -5.38 17.10
C VAL A 90 0.99 -3.90 16.83
N ARG A 91 2.13 -3.57 16.21
CA ARG A 91 2.55 -2.20 15.92
C ARG A 91 2.48 -1.90 14.43
N THR A 92 2.32 -0.63 14.09
CA THR A 92 2.39 -0.10 12.72
C THR A 92 3.16 1.22 12.72
N ALA A 93 3.46 1.75 11.53
CA ALA A 93 4.08 3.06 11.40
C ALA A 93 3.10 4.15 11.88
N TYR A 94 3.64 5.18 12.54
CA TYR A 94 2.82 6.33 12.90
C TYR A 94 2.21 6.96 11.65
N GLY A 95 0.94 7.34 11.74
CA GLY A 95 0.19 7.90 10.62
C GLY A 95 -0.50 6.83 9.77
N TYR A 96 -0.32 5.54 10.07
CA TYR A 96 -0.98 4.43 9.35
C TYR A 96 -1.94 3.64 10.22
N GLN A 97 -2.02 3.89 11.52
CA GLN A 97 -3.11 3.37 12.34
C GLN A 97 -4.47 3.85 11.81
N SER A 98 -5.57 3.15 12.10
CA SER A 98 -6.87 3.58 11.56
C SER A 98 -7.33 4.96 11.92
N SER A 99 -6.98 5.41 13.13
CA SER A 99 -7.38 6.70 13.65
C SER A 99 -6.60 7.81 12.97
N ALA A 100 -5.54 7.47 12.22
CA ALA A 100 -4.90 8.42 11.34
C ALA A 100 -5.86 8.78 10.21
N ALA A 101 -6.28 10.05 10.21
CA ALA A 101 -6.98 10.64 9.09
C ALA A 101 -6.08 10.56 7.84
N PRO A 102 -6.59 10.05 6.71
CA PRO A 102 -5.86 10.16 5.47
C PRO A 102 -5.75 11.62 5.04
N GLN A 103 -4.69 11.93 4.32
CA GLN A 103 -4.65 13.11 3.46
C GLN A 103 -5.42 12.80 2.18
N SER A 104 -5.88 13.84 1.49
CA SER A 104 -6.65 13.69 0.25
C SER A 104 -6.04 14.54 -0.86
N LEU A 105 -6.03 14.00 -2.07
CA LEU A 105 -5.79 14.75 -3.31
C LEU A 105 -6.97 14.56 -4.25
N THR A 106 -7.17 15.54 -5.11
CA THR A 106 -8.07 15.48 -6.26
C THR A 106 -7.26 15.82 -7.51
N GLY A 107 -7.74 15.40 -8.67
CA GLY A 107 -7.10 15.70 -9.94
C GLY A 107 -7.85 15.10 -11.10
N ASP A 108 -7.25 15.23 -12.27
CA ASP A 108 -7.74 14.66 -13.52
C ASP A 108 -6.84 13.53 -14.00
N TRP A 109 -7.39 12.64 -14.81
CA TRP A 109 -6.64 11.53 -15.39
C TRP A 109 -6.94 11.30 -16.86
N THR A 110 -5.97 10.71 -17.55
CA THR A 110 -6.08 10.25 -18.92
C THR A 110 -5.37 8.92 -19.08
N VAL A 111 -5.87 8.06 -19.98
CA VAL A 111 -5.16 6.87 -20.43
C VAL A 111 -4.90 6.99 -21.92
N ASP A 112 -3.63 6.91 -22.33
CA ASP A 112 -3.21 6.91 -23.73
C ASP A 112 -2.16 5.81 -23.94
N ALA A 113 -2.37 4.96 -24.95
CA ALA A 113 -1.49 3.84 -25.27
C ALA A 113 -1.05 2.98 -24.05
N GLY A 114 -1.97 2.72 -23.11
CA GLY A 114 -1.69 1.96 -21.89
C GLY A 114 -0.94 2.73 -20.79
N ILE A 115 -0.73 4.03 -20.97
CA ILE A 115 -0.12 4.91 -19.97
C ILE A 115 -1.22 5.71 -19.28
N LEU A 116 -1.41 5.46 -17.98
CA LEU A 116 -2.22 6.30 -17.12
C LEU A 116 -1.38 7.50 -16.68
N ARG A 117 -1.88 8.70 -16.94
CA ARG A 117 -1.36 9.95 -16.40
C ARG A 117 -2.39 10.54 -15.44
N ILE A 118 -1.95 10.85 -14.22
CA ILE A 118 -2.74 11.58 -13.23
C ILE A 118 -2.10 12.94 -13.03
N THR A 119 -2.88 14.01 -13.12
CA THR A 119 -2.47 15.36 -12.79
C THR A 119 -3.22 15.81 -11.55
N TRP A 120 -2.50 16.01 -10.45
CA TRP A 120 -3.08 16.41 -9.18
C TRP A 120 -3.31 17.92 -9.14
N ASP A 121 -4.44 18.32 -8.57
CA ASP A 121 -4.83 19.73 -8.44
C ASP A 121 -3.86 20.53 -7.57
N ASN A 122 -4.04 21.86 -7.58
CA ASN A 122 -3.35 22.79 -6.67
C ASN A 122 -1.82 22.72 -6.75
N GLY A 123 -1.28 22.38 -7.92
CA GLY A 123 0.17 22.34 -8.16
C GLY A 123 0.87 21.16 -7.49
N GLN A 124 0.14 20.10 -7.11
CA GLN A 124 0.71 18.89 -6.48
C GLN A 124 1.47 17.99 -7.46
N GLY A 125 1.58 18.41 -8.72
CA GLY A 125 2.34 17.73 -9.77
C GLY A 125 1.53 16.63 -10.45
N TRP A 126 2.24 15.67 -11.04
CA TRP A 126 1.64 14.60 -11.84
C TRP A 126 2.41 13.30 -11.66
N GLU A 127 1.78 12.18 -11.96
CA GLU A 127 2.43 10.85 -12.00
C GLU A 127 1.94 10.03 -13.19
N GLU A 128 2.80 9.14 -13.68
CA GLU A 128 2.53 8.24 -14.79
C GLU A 128 2.77 6.78 -14.39
N TRP A 129 1.89 5.92 -14.91
CA TRP A 129 1.88 4.50 -14.66
C TRP A 129 1.67 3.73 -15.97
N ASN A 130 2.34 2.61 -16.13
CA ASN A 130 1.95 1.61 -17.13
C ASN A 130 0.76 0.82 -16.57
N VAL A 131 -0.30 0.71 -17.37
CA VAL A 131 -1.53 -0.03 -17.03
C VAL A 131 -1.53 -1.36 -17.78
N ALA A 132 -1.81 -2.44 -17.07
CA ALA A 132 -2.07 -3.74 -17.68
C ALA A 132 -3.19 -4.49 -16.95
N THR A 133 -3.87 -5.40 -17.62
CA THR A 133 -4.79 -6.35 -16.98
C THR A 133 -4.01 -7.49 -16.30
N ALA A 134 -4.58 -8.07 -15.25
CA ALA A 134 -4.04 -9.24 -14.53
C ALA A 134 -5.18 -10.12 -14.00
N ALA A 135 -4.86 -11.33 -13.54
CA ALA A 135 -5.82 -12.31 -13.04
C ALA A 135 -7.03 -12.48 -13.99
N ASP A 136 -6.75 -12.78 -15.26
CA ASP A 136 -7.76 -12.94 -16.33
C ASP A 136 -8.73 -11.74 -16.48
N GLY A 137 -8.26 -10.54 -16.15
CA GLY A 137 -9.04 -9.30 -16.22
C GLY A 137 -9.79 -8.94 -14.93
N ALA A 138 -9.73 -9.79 -13.90
CA ALA A 138 -10.29 -9.48 -12.59
C ALA A 138 -9.56 -8.30 -11.91
N LEU A 139 -8.29 -8.11 -12.23
CA LEU A 139 -7.46 -7.00 -11.73
C LEU A 139 -6.88 -6.15 -12.85
N ALA A 140 -6.54 -4.92 -12.51
CA ALA A 140 -5.60 -4.08 -13.23
C ALA A 140 -4.30 -3.94 -12.41
N THR A 141 -3.18 -3.70 -13.07
CA THR A 141 -1.88 -3.42 -12.45
C THR A 141 -1.40 -2.04 -12.88
N LEU A 142 -0.74 -1.34 -11.95
CA LEU A 142 -0.04 -0.09 -12.20
C LEU A 142 1.45 -0.30 -11.89
N ALA A 143 2.29 -0.16 -12.91
CA ALA A 143 3.74 -0.13 -12.76
C ALA A 143 4.23 1.33 -12.85
N PHE A 144 4.86 1.84 -11.79
CA PHE A 144 5.27 3.24 -11.73
C PHE A 144 6.27 3.58 -12.84
N ARG A 145 6.08 4.72 -13.50
CA ARG A 145 6.95 5.17 -14.58
C ARG A 145 7.78 6.39 -14.18
N ARG A 146 7.12 7.46 -13.75
CA ARG A 146 7.75 8.74 -13.37
C ARG A 146 6.73 9.70 -12.75
N SER A 147 7.22 10.77 -12.15
CA SER A 147 6.38 11.83 -11.59
C SER A 147 7.02 13.22 -11.72
N GLY A 148 6.20 14.26 -11.55
CA GLY A 148 6.63 15.65 -11.42
C GLY A 148 6.93 16.11 -9.99
N PHE A 149 6.82 15.22 -8.98
CA PHE A 149 6.98 15.56 -7.56
C PHE A 149 8.02 14.68 -6.83
N GLY A 150 8.88 13.99 -7.58
CA GLY A 150 10.02 13.26 -7.02
C GLY A 150 9.71 11.86 -6.49
N ALA A 151 8.53 11.30 -6.80
CA ALA A 151 8.33 9.86 -6.70
C ALA A 151 9.18 9.14 -7.77
N THR A 152 9.69 7.99 -7.38
CA THR A 152 10.70 7.20 -8.13
C THR A 152 10.27 5.75 -8.33
N HIS A 153 9.46 5.21 -7.41
CA HIS A 153 9.03 3.83 -7.40
C HIS A 153 7.59 3.73 -6.96
N GLY A 154 6.92 2.66 -7.36
CA GLY A 154 5.58 2.37 -6.89
C GLY A 154 4.97 1.12 -7.50
N PHE A 155 3.95 0.62 -6.82
CA PHE A 155 3.14 -0.53 -7.22
C PHE A 155 1.67 -0.17 -7.04
N GLY A 156 0.81 -0.60 -7.95
CA GLY A 156 -0.63 -0.47 -7.78
C GLY A 156 -1.42 -1.62 -8.36
N TYR A 157 -2.59 -1.88 -7.77
CA TYR A 157 -3.55 -2.87 -8.25
C TYR A 157 -4.97 -2.31 -8.19
N GLY A 158 -5.71 -2.49 -9.28
CA GLY A 158 -7.05 -1.96 -9.48
C GLY A 158 -8.12 -3.03 -9.54
N SER A 159 -9.29 -2.72 -8.98
CA SER A 159 -10.53 -3.48 -9.10
C SER A 159 -11.75 -2.57 -8.96
N ASN A 160 -12.94 -3.16 -9.02
CA ASN A 160 -14.23 -2.52 -8.80
C ASN A 160 -14.82 -2.84 -7.43
N ALA A 161 -14.19 -3.68 -6.62
CA ALA A 161 -14.68 -3.96 -5.28
C ALA A 161 -14.58 -2.71 -4.38
N ALA A 162 -15.60 -2.49 -3.54
CA ALA A 162 -15.69 -1.30 -2.68
C ALA A 162 -14.57 -1.26 -1.62
N TRP A 163 -14.12 -0.06 -1.20
CA TRP A 163 -13.08 0.08 -0.15
C TRP A 163 -13.42 -0.58 1.19
N SER A 164 -14.69 -0.91 1.41
CA SER A 164 -15.18 -1.69 2.54
C SER A 164 -15.06 -3.20 2.41
N ALA A 165 -14.93 -3.74 1.19
CA ALA A 165 -14.74 -5.17 0.97
C ALA A 165 -13.37 -5.58 1.49
N ARG A 166 -13.30 -6.66 2.27
CA ARG A 166 -12.08 -7.07 2.98
C ARG A 166 -12.03 -8.58 3.04
N ALA A 167 -10.86 -9.16 2.77
CA ALA A 167 -10.59 -10.55 3.08
C ALA A 167 -10.43 -10.73 4.59
N SER A 168 -11.16 -11.69 5.15
CA SER A 168 -11.04 -12.03 6.56
C SER A 168 -9.65 -12.59 6.88
N THR A 169 -9.22 -12.51 8.14
CA THR A 169 -8.00 -13.15 8.62
C THR A 169 -7.95 -14.63 8.23
N ALA A 170 -9.07 -15.35 8.36
CA ALA A 170 -9.14 -16.76 7.97
C ALA A 170 -8.95 -16.96 6.46
N THR A 171 -9.55 -16.11 5.63
CA THR A 171 -9.37 -16.11 4.17
C THR A 171 -7.91 -15.89 3.79
N VAL A 172 -7.26 -14.91 4.42
CA VAL A 172 -5.85 -14.63 4.16
C VAL A 172 -4.95 -15.78 4.64
N ALA A 173 -5.23 -16.39 5.79
CA ALA A 173 -4.50 -17.56 6.28
C ALA A 173 -4.57 -18.75 5.30
N ALA A 174 -5.75 -18.96 4.71
CA ALA A 174 -6.03 -20.08 3.81
C ALA A 174 -5.60 -19.82 2.35
N ALA A 175 -5.13 -18.63 2.01
CA ALA A 175 -4.64 -18.33 0.66
C ALA A 175 -3.40 -19.18 0.32
N ASP A 176 -3.18 -19.45 -0.96
CA ASP A 176 -1.97 -20.12 -1.43
C ASP A 176 -0.78 -19.14 -1.42
N HIS A 177 -0.05 -19.11 -0.31
CA HIS A 177 1.11 -18.22 -0.16
C HIS A 177 2.31 -18.63 -1.03
N ASP A 178 2.31 -19.83 -1.63
CA ASP A 178 3.33 -20.24 -2.62
C ASP A 178 3.11 -19.59 -4.00
N ALA A 179 1.90 -19.10 -4.25
CA ALA A 179 1.57 -18.33 -5.45
C ALA A 179 2.00 -16.86 -5.36
N PHE A 180 2.32 -16.34 -4.16
CA PHE A 180 2.65 -14.94 -3.97
C PHE A 180 4.12 -14.63 -4.26
N ASN A 181 4.33 -13.54 -5.00
CA ASN A 181 5.63 -12.91 -5.18
C ASN A 181 5.76 -11.69 -4.28
N HIS A 182 6.96 -11.46 -3.78
CA HIS A 182 7.32 -10.23 -3.11
C HIS A 182 8.28 -9.40 -3.97
N ASP A 183 7.77 -8.30 -4.52
CA ASP A 183 8.57 -7.32 -5.27
C ASP A 183 8.73 -6.05 -4.44
N TYR A 184 9.94 -5.50 -4.39
CA TYR A 184 10.22 -4.38 -3.51
C TYR A 184 11.30 -3.44 -4.02
N PHE A 185 11.23 -2.20 -3.53
CA PHE A 185 12.30 -1.21 -3.55
C PHE A 185 12.43 -0.63 -2.14
N LEU A 186 13.52 -0.95 -1.45
CA LEU A 186 13.79 -0.56 -0.07
C LEU A 186 15.07 0.26 -0.01
N TRP A 187 14.99 1.44 0.57
CA TRP A 187 16.17 2.18 1.01
C TRP A 187 16.60 1.64 2.38
N LYS A 188 17.89 1.32 2.52
CA LYS A 188 18.48 0.85 3.77
C LYS A 188 19.97 1.14 3.86
N VAL A 189 20.49 0.98 5.07
CA VAL A 189 21.92 0.77 5.37
C VAL A 189 22.01 -0.56 6.10
N SER A 190 22.96 -1.42 5.73
CA SER A 190 23.11 -2.72 6.37
C SER A 190 24.54 -2.94 6.84
N ALA A 191 24.75 -3.96 7.68
CA ALA A 191 26.10 -4.31 8.12
C ALA A 191 26.98 -4.78 6.94
N GLU A 192 26.36 -5.38 5.92
CA GLU A 192 27.02 -5.83 4.70
C GLU A 192 27.30 -4.70 3.71
N ASN A 193 26.56 -3.58 3.82
CA ASN A 193 26.75 -2.38 3.02
C ASN A 193 26.47 -1.14 3.87
N ASP A 194 27.55 -0.54 4.38
CA ASP A 194 27.53 0.65 5.24
C ASP A 194 27.16 1.94 4.48
N ARG A 195 26.96 1.85 3.16
CA ARG A 195 26.51 2.97 2.33
C ARG A 195 25.00 2.88 2.10
N PRO A 196 24.27 4.00 2.25
CA PRO A 196 22.89 4.12 1.81
C PRO A 196 22.70 3.66 0.35
N HIS A 197 21.76 2.74 0.14
CA HIS A 197 21.45 2.19 -1.17
C HIS A 197 19.97 1.88 -1.31
N ILE A 198 19.53 1.73 -2.56
CA ILE A 198 18.22 1.14 -2.88
C ILE A 198 18.47 -0.34 -3.16
N ASP A 199 17.96 -1.18 -2.28
CA ASP A 199 17.83 -2.61 -2.52
C ASP A 199 16.52 -2.88 -3.26
N SER A 200 16.59 -3.82 -4.20
CA SER A 200 15.45 -4.20 -5.02
C SER A 200 15.50 -5.68 -5.29
N GLY A 201 14.34 -6.32 -5.27
CA GLY A 201 14.25 -7.73 -5.57
C GLY A 201 12.84 -8.15 -5.93
N SER A 202 12.78 -9.32 -6.54
CA SER A 202 11.57 -10.09 -6.79
C SER A 202 11.81 -11.49 -6.23
N GLY A 203 11.04 -11.87 -5.22
CA GLY A 203 11.20 -13.15 -4.52
C GLY A 203 9.93 -13.97 -4.58
N ARG A 204 10.06 -15.24 -5.02
CA ARG A 204 8.99 -16.24 -4.94
C ARG A 204 9.53 -17.50 -4.24
N PRO A 205 8.75 -18.11 -3.33
CA PRO A 205 7.49 -17.61 -2.78
C PRO A 205 7.71 -16.43 -1.82
N PHE A 206 6.63 -15.76 -1.41
CA PHE A 206 6.64 -14.87 -0.26
C PHE A 206 7.23 -15.62 0.95
N TRP A 207 8.22 -15.04 1.62
CA TRP A 207 9.05 -15.77 2.59
C TRP A 207 8.27 -16.30 3.81
N MET A 208 7.12 -15.71 4.14
CA MET A 208 6.31 -16.09 5.29
C MET A 208 5.00 -16.73 4.81
N ARG A 209 4.92 -18.06 4.92
CA ARG A 209 3.81 -18.86 4.34
C ARG A 209 2.93 -19.52 5.40
N ASP A 210 3.52 -19.89 6.52
CA ASP A 210 2.85 -20.65 7.58
C ASP A 210 2.13 -19.71 8.55
N TRP A 211 0.92 -19.29 8.17
CA TRP A 211 0.12 -18.37 8.98
C TRP A 211 -0.89 -19.10 9.87
N THR A 212 -0.99 -18.68 11.12
CA THR A 212 -2.05 -19.08 12.04
C THR A 212 -2.95 -17.89 12.33
N ALA A 213 -4.26 -18.06 12.09
CA ALA A 213 -5.26 -17.12 12.55
C ALA A 213 -5.43 -17.23 14.09
N CYS A 214 -5.34 -16.08 14.77
CA CYS A 214 -5.35 -15.97 16.22
C CYS A 214 -5.87 -14.57 16.63
N GLY A 215 -5.73 -14.19 17.91
CA GLY A 215 -6.16 -12.87 18.39
C GLY A 215 -7.66 -12.61 18.24
N GLY A 216 -8.47 -13.67 18.37
CA GLY A 216 -9.92 -13.62 18.11
C GLY A 216 -10.27 -13.41 16.64
N GLY A 217 -9.46 -13.94 15.72
CA GLY A 217 -9.66 -13.81 14.28
C GLY A 217 -9.23 -12.46 13.70
N ARG A 218 -8.44 -11.67 14.43
CA ARG A 218 -7.94 -10.35 14.01
C ARG A 218 -6.43 -10.30 13.80
N CYS A 219 -5.74 -11.41 14.05
CA CYS A 219 -4.31 -11.52 13.87
C CYS A 219 -4.00 -12.77 13.04
N LEU A 220 -3.11 -12.62 12.08
CA LEU A 220 -2.28 -13.71 11.59
C LEU A 220 -0.95 -13.63 12.29
N ALA A 221 -0.41 -14.78 12.66
CA ALA A 221 0.93 -14.83 13.17
C ALA A 221 1.64 -16.11 12.74
N GLY A 222 2.95 -16.03 12.64
CA GLY A 222 3.79 -17.20 12.46
C GLY A 222 5.25 -16.87 12.72
N ARG A 223 6.06 -17.90 12.80
CA ARG A 223 7.47 -17.81 13.19
C ARG A 223 8.32 -18.56 12.17
N THR A 224 9.37 -17.91 11.68
CA THR A 224 10.35 -18.56 10.81
C THR A 224 11.32 -19.43 11.61
N ALA A 225 12.02 -20.34 10.92
CA ALA A 225 13.08 -21.16 11.52
C ALA A 225 14.24 -20.32 12.12
N SER A 226 14.43 -19.09 11.64
CA SER A 226 15.40 -18.13 12.19
C SER A 226 14.88 -17.37 13.42
N ASN A 227 13.78 -17.83 14.03
CA ASN A 227 13.13 -17.22 15.18
C ASN A 227 12.76 -15.74 14.95
N THR A 228 12.15 -15.45 13.80
CA THR A 228 11.53 -14.16 13.53
C THR A 228 10.03 -14.29 13.71
N ASP A 229 9.45 -13.50 14.61
CA ASP A 229 8.00 -13.44 14.80
C ASP A 229 7.40 -12.48 13.77
N TYR A 230 6.40 -12.95 13.04
CA TYR A 230 5.62 -12.17 12.09
C TYR A 230 4.18 -12.06 12.55
N TYR A 231 3.59 -10.89 12.34
CA TYR A 231 2.20 -10.59 12.61
C TYR A 231 1.60 -9.85 11.42
N VAL A 232 0.39 -10.22 11.01
CA VAL A 232 -0.44 -9.39 10.13
C VAL A 232 -1.76 -9.12 10.83
N THR A 233 -2.12 -7.85 10.96
CA THR A 233 -3.40 -7.44 11.55
C THR A 233 -4.02 -6.37 10.67
N PRO A 234 -5.34 -6.14 10.76
CA PRO A 234 -5.87 -4.88 10.29
C PRO A 234 -5.12 -3.73 10.99
N ALA A 235 -5.01 -2.58 10.31
CA ALA A 235 -4.32 -1.41 10.86
C ALA A 235 -5.01 -0.83 12.12
N ASN A 236 -6.18 -1.36 12.48
CA ASN A 236 -6.82 -1.18 13.78
C ASN A 236 -7.87 -2.25 14.15
N THR A 237 -8.67 -1.96 15.18
CA THR A 237 -9.81 -2.77 15.61
C THR A 237 -11.10 -2.64 14.79
N ALA A 238 -11.25 -1.64 13.90
CA ALA A 238 -12.42 -1.49 13.03
C ALA A 238 -12.32 -2.43 11.82
N THR A 239 -13.39 -3.18 11.60
CA THR A 239 -13.39 -4.36 10.72
C THR A 239 -13.59 -4.06 9.24
N GLY A 240 -13.97 -2.83 8.87
CA GLY A 240 -14.42 -2.49 7.53
C GLY A 240 -13.38 -1.92 6.57
N HIS A 241 -12.10 -1.78 6.95
CA HIS A 241 -11.09 -1.21 6.06
C HIS A 241 -10.13 -2.28 5.51
N ARG A 242 -9.80 -2.20 4.22
CA ARG A 242 -8.78 -3.03 3.54
C ARG A 242 -7.33 -2.86 4.03
N ARG A 243 -7.11 -1.98 5.01
CA ARG A 243 -5.77 -1.68 5.50
C ARG A 243 -5.30 -2.73 6.50
N ASP A 244 -4.14 -3.28 6.23
CA ASP A 244 -3.42 -4.18 7.11
C ASP A 244 -2.09 -3.55 7.54
N THR A 245 -1.43 -4.19 8.49
CA THR A 245 -0.02 -3.95 8.78
C THR A 245 0.65 -5.31 8.95
N LEU A 246 1.86 -5.45 8.41
CA LEU A 246 2.78 -6.51 8.76
C LEU A 246 3.77 -5.96 9.77
N TRP A 247 3.96 -6.66 10.88
CA TRP A 247 4.96 -6.33 11.90
C TRP A 247 5.83 -7.54 12.14
N HIS A 248 7.16 -7.37 12.16
CA HIS A 248 8.04 -8.48 12.47
C HIS A 248 9.35 -8.05 13.13
N TRP A 249 9.96 -9.01 13.82
CA TRP A 249 11.24 -8.83 14.52
C TRP A 249 11.83 -10.18 14.94
N ARG A 250 13.16 -10.23 15.10
CA ARG A 250 13.88 -11.42 15.57
C ARG A 250 13.75 -11.56 17.09
N THR A 251 13.36 -12.73 17.59
CA THR A 251 13.09 -12.91 19.03
C THR A 251 14.29 -12.60 19.92
N ALA A 252 15.48 -12.93 19.45
CA ALA A 252 16.75 -12.65 20.12
C ALA A 252 16.96 -11.16 20.45
N LEU A 253 16.36 -10.23 19.68
CA LEU A 253 16.45 -8.80 19.95
C LEU A 253 15.67 -8.38 21.20
N ALA A 254 14.53 -9.03 21.46
CA ALA A 254 13.79 -8.81 22.70
C ALA A 254 14.48 -9.52 23.87
N ASP A 255 14.96 -10.74 23.65
CA ASP A 255 15.64 -11.54 24.68
C ASP A 255 16.92 -10.86 25.19
N GLY A 256 17.73 -10.34 24.26
CA GLY A 256 18.93 -9.56 24.61
C GLY A 256 18.64 -8.28 25.39
N ARG A 257 17.38 -7.82 25.43
CA ARG A 257 16.92 -6.66 26.20
C ARG A 257 16.06 -7.05 27.42
N GLY A 258 15.83 -8.34 27.66
CA GLY A 258 14.92 -8.80 28.72
C GLY A 258 13.46 -8.41 28.47
N GLU A 259 13.06 -8.19 27.22
CA GLU A 259 11.71 -7.78 26.83
C GLU A 259 10.89 -9.00 26.38
N HIS A 260 9.60 -9.07 26.76
CA HIS A 260 8.70 -10.07 26.17
C HIS A 260 8.40 -9.73 24.72
N CYS A 261 7.97 -8.49 24.46
CA CYS A 261 7.68 -7.96 23.14
C CYS A 261 8.72 -6.93 22.76
N TYR A 262 9.34 -7.08 21.59
CA TYR A 262 10.38 -6.15 21.16
C TYR A 262 9.84 -4.74 20.95
N THR A 263 10.44 -3.78 21.64
CA THR A 263 10.10 -2.34 21.53
C THR A 263 11.13 -1.54 20.72
N GLY A 264 12.22 -2.18 20.32
CA GLY A 264 13.28 -1.59 19.51
C GLY A 264 12.95 -1.53 18.01
N ASN A 265 13.99 -1.57 17.17
CA ASN A 265 13.91 -1.46 15.71
C ASN A 265 13.25 -2.68 15.02
N SER A 266 11.95 -2.82 15.21
CA SER A 266 11.11 -3.84 14.55
C SER A 266 10.59 -3.34 13.20
N HIS A 267 10.47 -4.21 12.22
CA HIS A 267 10.00 -3.81 10.90
C HIS A 267 8.48 -3.66 10.87
N VAL A 268 7.98 -2.49 10.47
CA VAL A 268 6.55 -2.21 10.32
C VAL A 268 6.23 -1.85 8.88
N LYS A 269 5.22 -2.52 8.35
CA LYS A 269 4.84 -2.48 6.95
C LYS A 269 3.34 -2.26 6.80
N PRO A 270 2.86 -1.01 6.77
CA PRO A 270 1.48 -0.71 6.41
C PRO A 270 1.15 -1.22 5.00
N MET A 271 -0.05 -1.78 4.84
CA MET A 271 -0.49 -2.45 3.61
C MET A 271 -1.95 -2.16 3.28
N ILE A 272 -2.33 -2.33 2.02
CA ILE A 272 -3.73 -2.40 1.57
C ILE A 272 -3.91 -3.73 0.84
N GLN A 273 -4.96 -4.48 1.20
CA GLN A 273 -5.34 -5.71 0.53
C GLN A 273 -5.70 -5.45 -0.94
N ILE A 274 -5.21 -6.32 -1.82
CA ILE A 274 -5.61 -6.44 -3.21
C ILE A 274 -6.82 -7.38 -3.24
N ILE A 275 -7.99 -6.83 -3.52
CA ILE A 275 -9.25 -7.55 -3.61
C ILE A 275 -9.82 -7.34 -5.01
N ASP A 276 -10.11 -8.40 -5.75
CA ASP A 276 -10.68 -8.29 -7.10
C ASP A 276 -12.19 -7.97 -7.09
N ASP A 277 -12.79 -7.94 -8.28
CA ASP A 277 -14.20 -7.61 -8.47
C ASP A 277 -15.16 -8.59 -7.77
N ASP A 278 -14.74 -9.84 -7.57
CA ASP A 278 -15.53 -10.91 -6.94
C ASP A 278 -15.30 -10.99 -5.42
N GLY A 279 -14.40 -10.17 -4.88
CA GLY A 279 -14.06 -10.18 -3.46
C GLY A 279 -12.93 -11.15 -3.09
N THR A 280 -12.26 -11.74 -4.08
CA THR A 280 -11.13 -12.65 -3.87
C THR A 280 -9.89 -11.89 -3.43
N PHE A 281 -9.13 -12.47 -2.50
CA PHE A 281 -7.87 -11.94 -2.02
C PHE A 281 -6.71 -12.33 -2.94
N HIS A 282 -5.93 -11.33 -3.37
CA HIS A 282 -4.78 -11.51 -4.26
C HIS A 282 -3.45 -11.05 -3.65
N GLY A 283 -3.45 -10.63 -2.38
CA GLY A 283 -2.26 -10.16 -1.69
C GLY A 283 -2.37 -8.72 -1.18
N TRP A 284 -1.25 -8.00 -1.17
CA TRP A 284 -1.13 -6.64 -0.67
C TRP A 284 -0.23 -5.77 -1.55
N VAL A 285 -0.53 -4.48 -1.58
CA VAL A 285 0.49 -3.44 -1.80
C VAL A 285 0.83 -2.81 -0.47
N GLY A 286 2.08 -2.38 -0.29
CA GLY A 286 2.52 -1.86 0.99
C GLY A 286 3.72 -0.95 0.93
N VAL A 287 4.00 -0.35 2.07
CA VAL A 287 5.18 0.48 2.31
C VAL A 287 5.90 -0.05 3.54
N GLU A 288 7.23 -0.01 3.53
CA GLU A 288 8.02 -0.12 4.75
C GLU A 288 8.28 1.28 5.30
N ALA A 289 8.06 1.46 6.60
CA ALA A 289 8.19 2.73 7.30
C ALA A 289 8.69 2.49 8.73
N SER A 290 9.85 1.87 8.83
CA SER A 290 10.43 1.37 10.08
C SER A 290 11.41 2.38 10.65
N LEU A 291 11.08 2.97 11.80
CA LEU A 291 11.94 3.90 12.51
C LEU A 291 13.00 3.16 13.34
N ASN A 292 14.27 3.55 13.24
CA ASN A 292 15.29 3.11 14.19
C ASN A 292 15.09 3.75 15.57
N GLN A 293 14.64 2.95 16.52
CA GLN A 293 14.47 3.36 17.92
C GLN A 293 15.53 2.73 18.86
N THR A 294 16.31 1.76 18.39
CA THR A 294 17.26 1.02 19.24
C THR A 294 18.62 1.69 19.29
N VAL A 295 19.07 2.29 18.19
CA VAL A 295 20.41 2.90 18.08
C VAL A 295 20.27 4.37 17.66
N PRO A 296 19.94 5.28 18.60
CA PRO A 296 19.70 6.69 18.26
C PRO A 296 20.86 7.37 17.50
N ALA A 297 22.10 6.93 17.72
CA ALA A 297 23.30 7.44 17.07
C ALA A 297 23.31 7.23 15.54
N GLU A 298 22.66 6.18 15.04
CA GLU A 298 22.52 5.94 13.59
C GLU A 298 21.54 6.94 12.95
N GLY A 299 20.68 7.57 13.75
CA GLY A 299 19.69 8.52 13.27
C GLY A 299 18.84 7.93 12.14
N ARG A 300 18.82 8.62 11.00
CA ARG A 300 18.05 8.21 9.80
C ARG A 300 18.68 7.07 9.01
N LEU A 301 19.95 6.77 9.28
CA LEU A 301 20.68 5.71 8.57
C LEU A 301 20.18 4.32 8.97
N GLY A 302 19.62 4.16 10.17
CA GLY A 302 19.02 2.90 10.59
C GLY A 302 17.52 2.77 10.29
N ASP A 303 16.90 3.79 9.70
CA ASP A 303 15.48 3.73 9.32
C ASP A 303 15.34 2.88 8.04
N ASP A 304 14.43 1.91 8.00
CA ASP A 304 14.10 1.17 6.78
C ASP A 304 12.84 1.78 6.14
N ILE A 305 12.93 2.11 4.85
CA ILE A 305 11.83 2.75 4.13
C ILE A 305 11.74 2.24 2.70
N GLY A 306 10.53 1.96 2.21
CA GLY A 306 10.36 1.66 0.80
C GLY A 306 8.95 1.25 0.41
N VAL A 307 8.82 0.77 -0.81
CA VAL A 307 7.55 0.29 -1.38
C VAL A 307 7.67 -1.17 -1.75
N PHE A 308 6.58 -1.91 -1.63
CA PHE A 308 6.53 -3.31 -2.03
C PHE A 308 5.14 -3.74 -2.48
N ARG A 309 5.08 -4.89 -3.14
CA ARG A 309 3.87 -5.69 -3.31
C ARG A 309 4.13 -7.13 -2.91
N ILE A 310 3.11 -7.78 -2.35
CA ILE A 310 3.03 -9.22 -2.15
C ILE A 310 1.81 -9.66 -2.93
N ALA A 311 1.93 -10.26 -4.10
CA ALA A 311 0.76 -10.53 -4.94
C ALA A 311 0.87 -11.85 -5.70
N ALA A 312 -0.28 -12.49 -5.94
CA ALA A 312 -0.36 -13.58 -6.91
C ALA A 312 -0.10 -13.07 -8.33
N HIS A 313 0.41 -13.96 -9.18
CA HIS A 313 0.60 -13.71 -10.61
C HIS A 313 -0.74 -13.54 -11.35
#